data_AF-A0A401FSA0-F1
#
_entry.id   AF-A0A401FSA0-F1
#
_cell.length_a   1.000
_cell.length_b   1.000
_cell.length_c   1.000
_cell.angle_alpha   90.00
_cell.angle_beta   90.00
_cell.angle_gamma   90.00
#
_symmetry.space_group_name_H-M   'P 1'
#
loop_
_entity.id
_entity.type
_entity.pdbx_description
1 polymer ?
#
loop_
_entity_poly.entity_id
_entity_poly.type
_entity_poly.pdbx_seq_one_letter_code
_entity_poly.pdbx_strand_id
1 'polypeptide(L)'
;MKKMVYGLVFFSAMLTASGMALADPMDSLIDEYEQAFKAVKPPPQSSVRSDYKFDQMAMSGLYTTRTLRLIYQQNQSLMERQDEMLNRYDQIIEQNKEVIRLLTRIAEAGKPGPPKP
;
A
#
# COMPACT_ATOMS: atom_id res chain seq x y z
N MET A 1 19.27 -18.49 30.37
CA MET A 1 17.86 -18.65 29.92
C MET A 1 17.27 -17.38 29.30
N LYS A 2 17.24 -16.21 29.96
CA LYS A 2 16.66 -14.97 29.39
C LYS A 2 17.23 -14.56 28.02
N LYS A 3 18.55 -14.62 27.81
CA LYS A 3 19.20 -14.29 26.52
C LYS A 3 18.78 -15.21 25.36
N MET A 4 18.42 -16.46 25.66
CA MET A 4 18.00 -17.46 24.68
C MET A 4 16.54 -17.25 24.27
N VAL A 5 15.70 -16.79 25.20
CA VAL A 5 14.30 -16.40 24.93
C VAL A 5 14.24 -15.16 24.03
N TYR A 6 15.07 -14.13 24.30
CA TYR A 6 15.12 -12.95 23.43
C TYR A 6 15.59 -13.27 22.01
N GLY A 7 16.58 -14.16 21.86
CA GLY A 7 17.01 -14.63 20.54
C GLY A 7 15.91 -15.38 19.78
N LEU A 8 15.14 -16.23 20.48
CA LEU A 8 14.04 -16.97 19.87
C LEU A 8 12.89 -16.05 19.43
N VAL A 9 12.55 -15.04 20.23
CA VAL A 9 11.52 -14.04 19.89
C VAL A 9 11.95 -13.17 18.72
N PHE A 10 13.22 -12.76 18.67
CA PHE A 10 13.76 -11.99 17.55
C PHE A 10 13.76 -12.80 16.24
N PHE A 11 14.09 -14.10 16.33
CA PHE A 11 14.10 -14.99 15.18
C PHE A 11 12.68 -15.31 14.69
N SER A 12 11.70 -15.49 15.60
CA SER A 12 10.31 -15.68 15.20
C SER A 12 9.71 -14.41 14.58
N ALA A 13 10.07 -13.23 15.11
CA ALA A 13 9.65 -11.95 14.56
C ALA A 13 10.23 -11.70 13.15
N MET A 14 11.50 -12.06 12.92
CA MET A 14 12.11 -12.00 11.58
C MET A 14 11.45 -12.97 10.61
N LEU A 15 11.16 -14.21 11.03
CA LEU A 15 10.47 -15.20 10.19
C LEU A 15 9.07 -14.74 9.77
N THR A 16 8.32 -14.11 10.68
CA THR A 16 7.01 -13.50 10.34
C THR A 16 7.13 -12.29 9.41
N ALA A 17 8.22 -11.51 9.50
CA ALA A 17 8.46 -10.36 8.62
C ALA A 17 8.86 -10.79 7.20
N SER A 18 9.64 -11.88 7.06
CA SER A 18 10.03 -12.42 5.75
C SER A 18 8.92 -13.17 5.01
N GLY A 19 7.83 -13.54 5.69
CA GLY A 19 6.67 -14.21 5.06
C GLY A 19 5.79 -13.27 4.20
N MET A 20 5.97 -11.96 4.31
CA MET A 20 5.19 -10.95 3.59
C MET A 20 5.73 -10.64 2.18
N ALA A 21 6.83 -11.28 1.76
CA ALA A 21 7.48 -11.03 0.47
C ALA A 21 7.09 -12.03 -0.64
N LEU A 22 6.07 -12.87 -0.42
CA LEU A 22 5.71 -13.95 -1.33
C LEU A 22 4.29 -13.75 -1.88
N ALA A 23 4.24 -13.08 -3.03
CA ALA A 23 3.08 -12.84 -3.88
C ALA A 23 2.00 -11.91 -3.30
N ASP A 24 1.61 -10.91 -4.09
CA ASP A 24 0.48 -10.06 -3.74
C ASP A 24 -0.79 -10.94 -3.64
N PRO A 25 -1.50 -10.94 -2.50
CA PRO A 25 -2.66 -11.80 -2.30
C PRO A 25 -3.73 -11.59 -3.39
N MET A 26 -3.81 -10.40 -3.99
CA MET A 26 -4.71 -10.14 -5.10
C MET A 26 -4.25 -10.82 -6.40
N ASP A 27 -2.96 -10.74 -6.74
CA ASP A 27 -2.44 -11.42 -7.94
C ASP A 27 -2.59 -12.94 -7.83
N SER A 28 -2.36 -13.53 -6.64
CA SER A 28 -2.61 -14.97 -6.41
C SER A 28 -4.07 -15.35 -6.60
N LEU A 29 -5.02 -14.53 -6.11
CA LEU A 29 -6.46 -14.80 -6.24
C LEU A 29 -6.91 -14.72 -7.71
N ILE A 30 -6.32 -13.78 -8.46
CA ILE A 30 -6.58 -13.59 -9.89
C ILE A 30 -6.04 -14.78 -10.70
N ASP A 31 -4.83 -15.24 -10.39
CA ASP A 31 -4.21 -16.39 -11.04
C ASP A 31 -5.00 -17.68 -10.78
N GLU A 32 -5.46 -17.89 -9.54
CA GLU A 32 -6.33 -19.01 -9.18
C GLU A 32 -7.65 -18.95 -9.96
N TYR A 33 -8.27 -17.77 -10.05
CA TYR A 33 -9.48 -17.56 -10.85
C TYR A 33 -9.24 -17.86 -12.33
N GLU A 34 -8.13 -17.40 -12.91
CA GLU A 34 -7.82 -17.63 -14.32
C GLU A 34 -7.59 -19.13 -14.60
N GLN A 35 -6.92 -19.85 -13.69
CA GLN A 35 -6.73 -21.29 -13.80
C GLN A 35 -8.06 -22.04 -13.68
N ALA A 36 -8.87 -21.73 -12.67
CA ALA A 36 -10.19 -22.33 -12.49
C ALA A 36 -11.08 -22.06 -13.72
N PHE A 37 -11.04 -20.84 -14.25
CA PHE A 37 -11.78 -20.46 -15.45
C PHE A 37 -11.34 -21.28 -16.69
N LYS A 38 -10.04 -21.42 -16.92
CA LYS A 38 -9.50 -22.24 -18.01
C LYS A 38 -9.89 -23.71 -17.87
N ALA A 39 -9.94 -24.25 -16.66
CA ALA A 39 -10.28 -25.64 -16.38
C ALA A 39 -11.76 -25.97 -16.66
N VAL A 40 -12.67 -25.00 -16.45
CA VAL A 40 -14.12 -25.20 -16.68
C VAL A 40 -14.52 -24.91 -18.13
N LYS A 41 -13.63 -24.35 -18.97
CA LYS A 41 -13.92 -24.03 -20.36
C LYS A 41 -14.19 -25.31 -21.18
N PRO A 42 -15.39 -25.51 -21.74
CA PRO A 42 -15.71 -26.72 -22.49
C PRO A 42 -14.94 -26.79 -23.82
N PRO A 43 -14.65 -28.01 -24.32
CA PRO A 43 -13.91 -28.20 -25.56
C PRO A 43 -14.67 -27.64 -26.79
N PRO A 44 -13.97 -27.30 -27.89
CA PRO A 44 -14.53 -26.57 -29.02
C PRO A 44 -15.74 -27.21 -29.71
N GLN A 45 -15.88 -28.53 -29.60
CA GLN A 45 -16.93 -29.33 -30.23
C GLN A 45 -18.04 -29.75 -29.24
N SER A 46 -18.03 -29.22 -28.02
CA SER A 46 -19.04 -29.53 -27.00
C SER A 46 -20.35 -28.77 -27.25
N SER A 47 -21.48 -29.46 -27.15
CA SER A 47 -22.83 -28.86 -27.18
C SER A 47 -23.10 -27.91 -26.00
N VAL A 48 -22.29 -27.99 -24.94
CA VAL A 48 -22.31 -27.05 -23.80
C VAL A 48 -21.70 -25.70 -24.19
N ARG A 49 -20.81 -25.68 -25.20
CA ARG A 49 -20.17 -24.44 -25.71
C ARG A 49 -21.14 -23.57 -26.52
N SER A 50 -22.15 -24.17 -27.14
CA SER A 50 -23.17 -23.43 -27.90
C SER A 50 -24.14 -22.63 -27.02
N ASP A 51 -24.07 -22.80 -25.70
CA ASP A 51 -24.85 -21.99 -24.78
C ASP A 51 -24.19 -20.61 -24.62
N TYR A 52 -24.65 -19.64 -25.43
CA TYR A 52 -24.18 -18.26 -25.50
C TYR A 52 -24.01 -17.57 -24.13
N LYS A 53 -24.69 -18.06 -23.09
CA LYS A 53 -24.59 -17.59 -21.70
C LYS A 53 -23.25 -17.89 -21.05
N PHE A 54 -22.60 -19.01 -21.39
CA PHE A 54 -21.34 -19.41 -20.76
C PHE A 54 -20.19 -18.48 -21.18
N ASP A 55 -20.08 -18.17 -22.47
CA ASP A 55 -19.05 -17.25 -22.99
C ASP A 55 -19.26 -15.80 -22.49
N GLN A 56 -20.50 -15.38 -22.28
CA GLN A 56 -20.77 -14.07 -21.67
C GLN A 56 -20.39 -14.01 -20.19
N MET A 57 -20.72 -15.04 -19.40
CA MET A 57 -20.32 -15.13 -17.99
C MET A 57 -18.80 -15.18 -17.84
N ALA A 58 -18.15 -16.00 -18.68
CA ALA A 58 -16.71 -16.06 -18.82
C ALA A 58 -16.08 -14.68 -19.05
N MET A 59 -16.63 -13.92 -20.00
CA MET A 59 -16.10 -12.61 -20.33
C MET A 59 -16.33 -11.60 -19.20
N SER A 60 -17.54 -11.56 -18.63
CA SER A 60 -17.85 -10.71 -17.48
C SER A 60 -16.91 -10.97 -16.31
N GLY A 61 -16.63 -12.24 -16.02
CA GLY A 61 -15.71 -12.64 -14.98
C GLY A 61 -14.29 -12.15 -15.24
N LEU A 62 -13.75 -12.39 -16.44
CA LEU A 62 -12.43 -11.88 -16.83
C LEU A 62 -12.31 -10.34 -16.75
N TYR A 63 -13.34 -9.61 -17.22
CA TYR A 63 -13.34 -8.15 -17.10
C TYR A 63 -13.41 -7.67 -15.66
N THR A 64 -14.22 -8.33 -14.82
CA THR A 64 -14.33 -8.01 -13.39
C THR A 64 -12.99 -8.21 -12.70
N THR A 65 -12.36 -9.36 -12.91
CA THR A 65 -11.05 -9.70 -12.35
C THR A 65 -9.97 -8.71 -12.77
N ARG A 66 -9.92 -8.32 -14.05
CA ARG A 66 -8.99 -7.28 -14.53
C ARG A 66 -9.26 -5.91 -13.93
N THR A 67 -10.53 -5.55 -13.77
CA THR A 67 -10.92 -4.25 -13.17
C THR A 67 -10.51 -4.21 -11.70
N LEU A 68 -10.74 -5.29 -10.96
CA LEU A 68 -10.30 -5.41 -9.57
C LEU A 68 -8.78 -5.29 -9.45
N ARG A 69 -8.02 -5.90 -10.37
CA ARG A 69 -6.56 -5.74 -10.43
C ARG A 69 -6.13 -4.29 -10.58
N LEU A 70 -6.74 -3.58 -11.52
CA LEU A 70 -6.43 -2.17 -11.79
C LEU A 70 -6.75 -1.29 -10.57
N ILE A 71 -7.91 -1.49 -9.95
CA ILE A 71 -8.31 -0.76 -8.73
C ILE A 71 -7.30 -1.03 -7.61
N TYR A 72 -6.90 -2.29 -7.44
CA TYR A 72 -5.94 -2.67 -6.41
C TYR A 72 -4.58 -1.98 -6.61
N GLN A 73 -4.04 -2.03 -7.83
CA GLN A 73 -2.78 -1.33 -8.18
C GLN A 73 -2.87 0.19 -8.01
N GLN A 74 -4.02 0.78 -8.36
CA GLN A 74 -4.26 2.21 -8.15
C GLN A 74 -4.28 2.58 -6.67
N ASN A 75 -4.92 1.76 -5.83
CA ASN A 75 -4.97 1.98 -4.39
C ASN A 75 -3.57 1.89 -3.77
N GLN A 76 -2.75 0.92 -4.18
CA GLN A 76 -1.38 0.80 -3.69
C GLN A 76 -0.55 2.04 -4.04
N SER A 77 -0.60 2.49 -5.30
CA SER A 77 0.09 3.72 -5.70
C SER A 77 -0.44 4.97 -4.98
N LEU A 78 -1.74 5.01 -4.68
CA LEU A 78 -2.33 6.10 -3.91
C LEU A 78 -1.80 6.13 -2.46
N MET A 79 -1.65 4.96 -1.83
CA MET A 79 -1.07 4.86 -0.48
C MET A 79 0.39 5.31 -0.46
N GLU A 80 1.20 4.88 -1.43
CA GLU A 80 2.60 5.31 -1.55
C GLU A 80 2.71 6.84 -1.69
N ARG A 81 1.84 7.45 -2.51
CA ARG A 81 1.78 8.91 -2.65
C ARG A 81 1.31 9.61 -1.38
N GLN A 82 0.38 9.01 -0.64
CA GLN A 82 -0.04 9.55 0.66
C GLN A 82 1.11 9.54 1.66
N ASP A 83 1.87 8.46 1.75
CA ASP A 83 3.04 8.38 2.63
C ASP A 83 4.11 9.42 2.24
N GLU A 84 4.36 9.60 0.94
CA GLU A 84 5.25 10.66 0.46
C GLU A 84 4.76 12.06 0.85
N MET A 85 3.45 12.32 0.70
CA MET A 85 2.83 13.58 1.09
C MET A 85 2.95 13.84 2.60
N LEU A 86 2.74 12.82 3.44
CA LEU A 86 2.92 12.94 4.89
C LEU A 86 4.35 13.33 5.25
N ASN A 87 5.35 12.68 4.64
CA ASN A 87 6.76 13.02 4.85
C ASN A 87 7.08 14.46 4.43
N ARG A 88 6.50 14.94 3.33
CA ARG A 88 6.66 16.33 2.89
C ARG A 88 6.01 17.31 3.87
N TYR A 89 4.84 16.97 4.43
CA TYR A 89 4.20 17.82 5.45
C TYR A 89 5.02 17.90 6.73
N ASP A 90 5.63 16.81 7.18
CA ASP A 90 6.52 16.82 8.33
C ASP A 90 7.71 17.77 8.13
N GLN A 91 8.33 17.74 6.95
CA GLN A 91 9.40 18.67 6.59
C GLN A 91 8.93 20.13 6.60
N ILE A 92 7.74 20.41 6.07
CA ILE A 92 7.15 21.77 6.09
C ILE A 92 6.88 22.22 7.53
N ILE A 93 6.38 21.34 8.39
CA ILE A 93 6.15 21.64 9.82
C ILE A 93 7.49 21.98 10.48
N GLU A 94 8.55 21.24 10.21
CA GLU A 94 9.88 21.49 10.76
C GLU A 94 10.46 22.82 10.28
N GLN A 95 10.36 23.11 8.98
CA GLN A 95 10.74 24.41 8.43
C GLN A 95 9.97 25.56 9.08
N ASN A 96 8.65 25.42 9.25
CA ASN A 96 7.82 26.43 9.89
C ASN A 96 8.21 26.66 11.36
N LYS A 97 8.58 25.61 12.10
CA LYS A 97 9.09 25.75 13.47
C LYS A 97 10.38 26.58 13.51
N GLU A 98 11.29 26.37 12.57
CA GLU A 98 12.54 27.13 12.52
C GLU A 98 12.30 28.59 12.09
N VAL A 99 11.40 28.84 11.15
CA VAL A 99 10.97 30.20 10.79
C VAL A 99 10.41 30.92 12.01
N ILE A 100 9.51 30.30 12.77
CA ILE A 100 8.96 30.87 14.01
C ILE A 100 10.10 31.18 14.99
N ARG A 101 11.04 30.27 15.19
CA ARG A 101 12.19 30.46 16.08
C ARG A 101 13.05 31.67 15.69
N LEU A 102 13.34 31.82 14.40
CA LEU A 102 14.09 32.95 13.88
C LEU A 102 13.34 34.27 14.06
N LEU A 103 12.04 34.28 13.75
CA LEU A 103 11.18 35.46 13.95
C LEU A 103 11.10 35.85 15.43
N THR A 104 10.98 34.89 16.35
CA THR A 104 11.00 35.15 17.80
C THR A 104 12.31 35.81 18.23
N ARG A 105 13.46 35.29 17.78
CA ARG A 105 14.77 35.90 18.09
C ARG A 105 14.89 37.33 17.58
N ILE A 106 14.43 37.59 16.36
CA ILE A 106 14.43 38.93 15.76
C ILE A 106 13.55 39.87 16.59
N ALA A 107 12.34 39.42 16.96
CA ALA A 107 11.43 40.20 17.78
C ALA A 107 11.98 40.51 19.18
N GLU A 108 12.73 39.57 19.78
CA GLU A 108 13.41 39.78 21.06
C GLU A 108 14.58 40.77 20.94
N ALA A 109 15.37 40.68 19.87
CA ALA A 109 16.47 41.62 19.60
C ALA A 109 15.99 43.05 19.28
N GLY A 110 14.77 43.19 18.73
CA GLY A 110 14.15 44.47 18.43
C GLY A 110 13.48 45.17 19.61
N LYS A 111 13.41 44.56 20.80
CA LYS A 111 12.83 45.22 21.98
C LYS A 111 13.81 46.26 22.54
N PRO A 112 13.39 47.53 22.69
CA PRO A 112 14.23 48.53 23.34
C PRO A 112 14.50 48.11 24.79
N GLY A 113 15.77 48.18 25.21
CA GLY A 113 16.19 47.84 26.57
C GLY A 113 15.46 48.69 27.61
N PRO A 114 15.33 48.20 28.86
CA PRO A 114 14.64 48.93 29.91
C PRO A 114 15.27 50.33 30.08
N PRO A 115 14.47 51.39 30.33
CA PRO A 115 15.00 52.72 30.58
C PRO A 115 16.01 52.64 31.71
N LYS A 116 17.23 53.16 31.48
CA LYS A 116 18.25 53.25 32.52
C LYS A 116 17.72 54.11 33.68
N PRO A 117 17.95 53.69 34.93
CA PRO A 117 17.54 54.44 36.10
C PRO A 117 18.22 55.81 36.19
#